data_AF-A0A1Y5P8L2-F1
#
_entry.id   AF-A0A1Y5P8L2-F1
#
_cell.length_a   1.000
_cell.length_b   1.000
_cell.length_c   1.000
_cell.angle_alpha   90.00
_cell.angle_beta   90.00
_cell.angle_gamma   90.00
#
_symmetry.space_group_name_H-M   'P 1'
#
loop_
_entity.id
_entity.type
_entity.pdbx_description
1 polymer ?
#
loop_
_entity_poly.entity_id
_entity_poly.type
_entity_poly.pdbx_seq_one_letter_code
_entity_poly.pdbx_strand_id
1 'polypeptide(L)' 'MTRLLAYLRSLLISQVYVVLDGGTCVGVSGRLQGAELLRARHARALAVGMDGRVADEDYRTCYDRQRIENFELGDVW' A
#
# COMPACT_ATOMS: atom_id res chain seq x y z
N MET A 1 30.69 8.44 18.15
CA MET A 1 29.29 8.67 18.59
C MET A 1 28.31 8.98 17.45
N THR A 2 28.78 9.20 16.21
CA THR A 2 27.97 9.59 15.04
C THR A 2 27.26 8.41 14.34
N ARG A 3 27.83 7.21 14.38
CA ARG A 3 27.24 6.02 13.71
C ARG A 3 26.00 5.46 14.41
N LEU A 4 25.95 5.52 15.75
CA LEU A 4 24.80 5.05 16.53
C LEU A 4 23.56 5.94 16.32
N LEU A 5 23.76 7.26 16.25
CA LEU A 5 22.70 8.22 15.93
C LEU A 5 22.19 8.09 14.50
N ALA A 6 23.07 7.81 13.52
CA ALA A 6 22.67 7.53 12.14
C ALA A 6 21.90 6.20 12.01
N TYR A 7 22.30 5.17 12.75
CA TYR A 7 21.62 3.87 12.83
C TYR A 7 20.26 3.98 13.53
N LEU A 8 20.17 4.77 14.60
CA LEU A 8 18.90 5.06 15.29
C LEU A 8 17.97 5.93 14.43
N ARG A 9 18.51 6.92 13.69
CA ARG A 9 17.73 7.67 12.68
C ARG A 9 17.24 6.77 11.55
N SER A 10 18.05 5.83 11.05
CA SER A 10 17.58 4.87 10.04
C SER A 10 16.56 3.87 10.62
N LEU A 11 16.57 3.64 11.93
CA LEU A 11 15.54 2.86 12.64
C LEU A 11 14.23 3.64 12.86
N LEU A 12 14.28 4.98 12.84
CA LEU A 12 13.14 5.88 13.09
C LEU A 12 12.45 6.37 11.82
N ILE A 13 13.00 6.12 10.62
CA ILE A 13 12.27 6.37 9.38
C ILE A 13 11.19 5.28 9.25
N SER A 14 10.03 5.58 9.84
CA SER A 14 8.84 4.74 9.72
C SER A 14 8.24 4.97 8.33
N GLN A 15 8.88 4.39 7.31
CA GLN A 15 8.33 4.35 5.95
C GLN A 15 6.93 3.72 6.02
N VAL A 16 5.95 4.37 5.40
CA VAL A 16 4.61 3.83 5.24
C VAL A 16 4.28 3.70 3.77
N TYR A 17 3.74 2.55 3.41
CA TYR A 17 3.29 2.22 2.09
C TYR A 17 1.79 2.48 2.02
N VAL A 18 1.40 3.45 1.22
CA VAL A 18 0.01 3.84 1.00
C VAL A 18 -0.47 3.20 -0.29
N VAL A 19 -1.60 2.49 -0.21
CA VAL A 19 -2.29 1.94 -1.37
C VAL A 19 -3.29 2.97 -1.85
N LEU A 20 -3.14 3.40 -3.09
CA LEU A 20 -4.00 4.35 -3.77
C LEU A 20 -4.82 3.65 -4.84
N ASP A 21 -6.10 3.97 -4.90
CA ASP A 21 -6.97 3.67 -6.03
C ASP A 21 -7.34 4.99 -6.73
N GLY A 22 -6.67 5.28 -7.85
CA GLY A 22 -6.65 6.62 -8.41
C GLY A 22 -6.04 7.62 -7.42
N GLY A 23 -6.82 8.63 -7.00
CA GLY A 23 -6.43 9.61 -5.99
C GLY A 23 -6.86 9.29 -4.56
N THR A 24 -7.50 8.14 -4.32
CA THR A 24 -8.09 7.80 -3.02
C THR A 24 -7.20 6.82 -2.26
N CYS A 25 -6.92 7.10 -0.99
CA CYS A 25 -6.25 6.16 -0.09
C CYS A 25 -7.21 5.03 0.33
N VAL A 26 -6.85 3.79 0.01
CA VAL A 26 -7.65 2.59 0.31
C VAL A 26 -6.98 1.68 1.35
N GLY A 27 -5.73 1.97 1.73
CA GLY A 27 -5.02 1.23 2.76
C GLY A 27 -3.63 1.78 3.04
N VAL A 28 -3.10 1.47 4.23
CA VAL A 28 -1.74 1.84 4.64
C VAL A 28 -1.08 0.65 5.34
N SER A 29 0.21 0.45 5.09
CA SER A 29 1.01 -0.56 5.78
C SER A 29 2.41 -0.03 6.09
N GLY A 30 2.96 -0.40 7.25
CA GLY A 30 4.38 -0.16 7.55
C GLY A 30 5.35 -1.07 6.77
N ARG A 31 4.86 -1.97 5.91
CA ARG A 31 5.68 -2.88 5.09
C ARG A 31 5.11 -3.01 3.69
N LEU A 32 6.00 -3.11 2.68
CA LEU A 32 5.61 -3.26 1.28
C LEU A 32 4.75 -4.51 1.05
N GLN A 33 5.11 -5.64 1.66
CA GLN A 33 4.35 -6.89 1.53
C GLN A 33 2.92 -6.74 2.08
N GLY A 34 2.75 -5.97 3.16
CA GLY A 34 1.44 -5.69 3.71
C GLY A 34 0.60 -4.81 2.78
N ALA A 35 1.22 -3.81 2.14
CA ALA A 35 0.55 -2.98 1.15
C ALA A 35 0.13 -3.77 -0.11
N GLU A 36 0.96 -4.70 -0.60
CA GLU A 36 0.59 -5.58 -1.71
C GLU A 36 -0.61 -6.48 -1.36
N LEU A 37 -0.67 -7.01 -0.13
CA LEU A 37 -1.82 -7.78 0.34
C LEU A 37 -3.10 -6.93 0.40
N LEU A 38 -2.99 -5.69 0.88
CA LEU A 38 -4.11 -4.74 0.91
C LEU A 38 -4.60 -4.43 -0.51
N ARG A 39 -3.67 -4.14 -1.43
CA ARG A 39 -3.95 -3.89 -2.84
C ARG A 39 -4.68 -5.08 -3.50
N ALA A 40 -4.15 -6.29 -3.35
CA ALA A 40 -4.77 -7.51 -3.89
C ALA A 40 -6.18 -7.74 -3.33
N ARG A 41 -6.36 -7.57 -2.01
CA ARG A 41 -7.66 -7.72 -1.35
C ARG A 41 -8.68 -6.70 -1.85
N HIS A 42 -8.26 -5.44 -1.99
CA HIS A 42 -9.12 -4.37 -2.49
C HIS A 42 -9.50 -4.60 -3.97
N ALA A 43 -8.53 -4.95 -4.81
CA ALA A 43 -8.78 -5.29 -6.22
C ALA A 43 -9.79 -6.44 -6.36
N ARG A 44 -9.64 -7.48 -5.53
CA ARG A 44 -10.59 -8.60 -5.50
C ARG A 44 -11.99 -8.15 -5.07
N ALA A 45 -12.10 -7.30 -4.05
CA ALA A 45 -13.39 -6.80 -3.60
C ALA A 45 -14.12 -5.98 -4.67
N LEU A 46 -13.38 -5.17 -5.44
CA LEU A 46 -13.93 -4.38 -6.55
C LEU A 46 -14.35 -5.24 -7.74
N ALA A 47 -13.60 -6.30 -8.03
CA ALA A 47 -13.86 -7.15 -9.18
C ALA A 47 -15.02 -8.15 -8.95
N VAL A 48 -15.48 -8.32 -7.71
CA VAL A 48 -16.66 -9.14 -7.40
C VAL A 48 -17.92 -8.42 -7.89
N GLY A 49 -18.47 -8.89 -9.02
CA GLY A 49 -19.77 -8.48 -9.54
C GLY A 49 -20.97 -9.05 -8.75
N MET A 50 -22.19 -8.69 -9.17
CA MET A 50 -23.44 -9.12 -8.50
C MET A 50 -23.71 -10.64 -8.55
N ASP A 51 -23.09 -11.36 -9.49
CA ASP A 51 -23.22 -12.82 -9.66
C ASP A 51 -22.15 -13.61 -8.88
N GLY A 52 -21.26 -12.92 -8.17
CA GLY A 52 -20.19 -13.52 -7.36
C GLY A 52 -19.05 -14.14 -8.17
N ARG A 53 -19.04 -13.98 -9.50
CA ARG A 53 -17.95 -14.46 -10.35
C ARG A 53 -17.02 -13.29 -10.67
N VAL A 54 -15.74 -13.47 -10.40
CA VAL A 54 -14.70 -12.53 -10.80
C VAL A 54 -14.06 -13.10 -12.06
N ALA A 55 -14.17 -12.42 -13.19
CA ALA A 55 -13.34 -12.74 -14.34
C ALA A 55 -11.89 -12.32 -14.03
N ASP A 56 -10.92 -13.10 -14.48
CA ASP A 56 -9.50 -12.79 -14.26
C ASP A 56 -9.14 -11.41 -14.85
N GLU A 57 -9.78 -11.02 -15.96
CA GLU A 57 -9.66 -9.71 -16.57
C GLU A 57 -10.16 -8.57 -15.67
N ASP A 58 -11.28 -8.75 -14.97
CA ASP A 58 -11.84 -7.73 -14.07
C ASP A 58 -10.94 -7.53 -12.86
N TYR A 59 -10.45 -8.64 -12.29
CA TYR A 59 -9.47 -8.60 -11.20
C TYR A 59 -8.20 -7.86 -11.63
N ARG A 60 -7.64 -8.21 -12.79
CA ARG A 60 -6.43 -7.60 -13.31
C ARG A 60 -6.61 -6.11 -13.56
N THR A 61 -7.71 -5.71 -14.15
CA THR A 61 -8.06 -4.30 -14.37
C THR A 61 -8.13 -3.52 -13.05
N CYS A 62 -8.80 -4.09 -12.03
CA CYS A 62 -8.89 -3.46 -10.71
C CYS A 62 -7.55 -3.41 -9.97
N TYR A 63 -6.67 -4.39 -10.20
CA TYR A 63 -5.33 -4.46 -9.62
C TYR A 63 -4.38 -3.42 -10.25
N ASP A 64 -4.38 -3.33 -11.58
CA ASP A 64 -3.52 -2.45 -12.36
C ASP A 64 -3.87 -0.97 -12.17
N ARG A 65 -5.13 -0.65 -11.84
CA ARG A 65 -5.57 0.71 -11.48
C ARG A 65 -4.94 1.23 -10.18
N GLN A 66 -4.56 0.34 -9.28
CA GLN A 66 -4.04 0.70 -7.96
C GLN A 66 -2.54 0.93 -7.97
N ARG A 67 -2.08 1.84 -7.11
CA ARG A 67 -0.66 2.18 -6.94
C ARG A 67 -0.26 2.04 -5.49
N ILE A 68 0.98 1.65 -5.24
CA ILE A 68 1.58 1.71 -3.91
C ILE A 68 2.62 2.81 -3.92
N GLU A 69 2.48 3.75 -3.00
CA GLU A 69 3.40 4.86 -2.83
C GLU A 69 4.09 4.75 -1.48
N ASN A 70 5.40 4.94 -1.48
CA ASN A 70 6.20 4.95 -0.26
C ASN A 70 6.29 6.39 0.27
N PHE A 71 5.86 6.59 1.51
CA PHE A 71 5.91 7.86 2.19
C PHE A 71 6.81 7.77 3.42
N GLU A 72 7.66 8.77 3.56
CA GLU A 72 8.39 9.00 4.79
C GLU A 72 7.46 9.68 5.79
N LEU A 73 7.16 9.00 6.91
CA LEU A 73 6.64 9.69 8.07
C LEU A 73 7.76 10.59 8.61
N GLY A 74 7.77 11.83 8.15
CA GLY A 74 8.46 12.91 8.85
C GLY A 74 7.75 13.16 10.17
N ASP A 75 8.51 13.51 11.21
CA ASP A 75 7.95 14.04 12.45
C ASP A 75 7.04 15.23 12.07
N VAL A 76 5.73 15.03 12.20
CA VAL A 76 4.76 16.11 12.13
C VAL A 76 4.94 16.88 13.43
N TRP A 77 5.50 18.08 13.31
CA TRP A 77 5.90 18.98 14.38
C TRP A 77 4.81 19.26 15.41
#